data_AF-A0A933EIR9-F1
#
_entry.id   AF-A0A933EIR9-F1
#
_cell.length_a   1.000
_cell.length_b   1.000
_cell.length_c   1.000
_cell.angle_alpha   90.00
_cell.angle_beta   90.00
_cell.angle_gamma   90.00
#
_symmetry.space_group_name_H-M   'P 1'
#
loop_
_entity.id
_entity.type
_entity.pdbx_description
1 polymer ?
#
loop_
_entity_poly.entity_id
_entity_poly.type
_entity_poly.pdbx_seq_one_letter_code
_entity_poly.pdbx_strand_id
1 'polypeptide(L)'
;MRRRLFALRGLAAQSAMPLLAVLPEVLWAYAWLVWVSGWQVLGWPNPPLSLVSAIGCAVAAEVMTRTSLARNWSLRRVRLVVLPALAFLLALIVRIELRDGYALWDVGWTAYALDHLTRLGGALAFGAYLLWRGIVLGRERLSFDDIYPRFLFGLTALAILLVLWGITSGSSGFRQAWSTPSLYVVVYFFVGLLALALSNAQAIRQGMVRGREATEFFHRGWLPLVFGTLLAIVVVALGIASAFSFDLVALLLQPLNVVANWLLIAFLYGIALPLGVLAAILVYVLRFLVSLISRGRPPEPITPPDFSDWRKALEGQQPRGIPLDLVVIFKWTLVALVASAVVFLLARALFRYWRGKPEKEIEEVNESLWAWETFKTDLRDFLIGFLRRFKR
;
A
#
# COMPACT_ATOMS: atom_id res chain seq x y z
N MET A 1 40.43 -23.84 -7.44
CA MET A 1 39.83 -22.50 -7.68
C MET A 1 38.30 -22.52 -7.86
N ARG A 2 37.70 -23.43 -8.65
CA ARG A 2 36.23 -23.50 -8.89
C ARG A 2 35.35 -23.67 -7.64
N ARG A 3 35.78 -24.43 -6.61
CA ARG A 3 34.98 -24.62 -5.36
C ARG A 3 34.84 -23.34 -4.50
N ARG A 4 35.86 -22.46 -4.45
CA ARG A 4 35.79 -21.19 -3.70
C ARG A 4 34.88 -20.16 -4.37
N LEU A 5 34.84 -20.13 -5.71
CA LEU A 5 33.91 -19.28 -6.48
C LEU A 5 32.44 -19.72 -6.33
N PHE A 6 32.17 -21.01 -6.12
CA PHE A 6 30.82 -21.50 -5.83
C PHE A 6 30.33 -21.12 -4.41
N ALA A 7 31.22 -21.18 -3.41
CA ALA A 7 30.88 -20.77 -2.04
C ALA A 7 30.53 -19.28 -1.93
N LEU A 8 31.29 -18.41 -2.60
CA LEU A 8 31.04 -16.96 -2.60
C LEU A 8 29.72 -16.58 -3.30
N ARG A 9 29.28 -17.35 -4.30
CA ARG A 9 28.02 -17.08 -5.03
C ARG A 9 26.78 -17.58 -4.30
N GLY A 10 26.88 -18.68 -3.55
CA GLY A 10 25.79 -19.14 -2.68
C GLY A 10 25.48 -18.13 -1.57
N LEU A 11 26.51 -17.47 -1.05
CA LEU A 11 26.37 -16.41 -0.05
C LEU A 11 25.62 -15.18 -0.60
N ALA A 12 25.91 -14.77 -1.84
CA ALA A 12 25.27 -13.61 -2.48
C ALA A 12 23.75 -13.76 -2.64
N ALA A 13 23.28 -14.95 -3.03
CA ALA A 13 21.84 -15.22 -3.18
C ALA A 13 21.11 -15.26 -1.82
N GLN A 14 21.76 -15.82 -0.79
CA GLN A 14 21.20 -15.87 0.58
C GLN A 14 21.19 -14.51 1.28
N SER A 15 22.09 -13.60 0.90
CA SER A 15 22.10 -12.21 1.38
C SER A 15 21.12 -11.31 0.62
N ALA A 16 20.78 -11.62 -0.64
CA ALA A 16 19.88 -10.79 -1.44
C ALA A 16 18.39 -10.98 -1.10
N MET A 17 17.99 -12.19 -0.66
CA MET A 17 16.58 -12.51 -0.44
C MET A 17 15.87 -11.65 0.62
N PRO A 18 16.49 -11.31 1.77
CA PRO A 18 15.87 -10.38 2.71
C PRO A 18 15.72 -8.97 2.19
N LEU A 19 16.73 -8.46 1.47
CA LEU A 19 16.65 -7.14 0.85
C LEU A 19 15.48 -7.09 -0.14
N LEU A 20 15.28 -8.16 -0.92
CA LEU A 20 14.16 -8.30 -1.84
C LEU A 20 12.81 -8.45 -1.14
N ALA A 21 12.75 -8.89 0.12
CA ALA A 21 11.53 -8.94 0.91
C ALA A 21 11.21 -7.59 1.59
N VAL A 22 12.23 -6.84 1.99
CA VAL A 22 12.10 -5.50 2.61
C VAL A 22 11.66 -4.46 1.60
N LEU A 23 12.19 -4.50 0.38
CA LEU A 23 11.92 -3.48 -0.63
C LEU A 23 10.43 -3.34 -0.99
N PRO A 24 9.67 -4.40 -1.29
CA PRO A 24 8.23 -4.30 -1.53
C PRO A 24 7.49 -3.66 -0.35
N GLU A 25 7.87 -4.02 0.88
CA GLU A 25 7.29 -3.50 2.12
C GLU A 25 7.49 -1.99 2.27
N VAL A 26 8.69 -1.50 1.95
CA VAL A 26 8.99 -0.06 1.92
C VAL A 26 8.22 0.63 0.80
N LEU A 27 8.18 0.05 -0.40
CA LEU A 27 7.58 0.68 -1.57
C LEU A 27 6.07 0.89 -1.43
N TRP A 28 5.32 -0.11 -0.96
CA TRP A 28 3.89 0.07 -0.75
C TRP A 28 3.62 1.08 0.37
N ALA A 29 4.33 1.00 1.50
CA ALA A 29 4.16 1.92 2.61
C ALA A 29 4.55 3.37 2.24
N TYR A 30 5.60 3.53 1.44
CA TYR A 30 6.04 4.84 0.96
C TYR A 30 5.05 5.47 0.00
N ALA A 31 4.41 4.69 -0.88
CA ALA A 31 3.36 5.19 -1.75
C ALA A 31 2.19 5.79 -0.93
N TRP A 32 1.82 5.16 0.18
CA TRP A 32 0.85 5.72 1.13
C TRP A 32 1.34 7.02 1.77
N LEU A 33 2.60 7.07 2.21
CA LEU A 33 3.19 8.30 2.76
C LEU A 33 3.13 9.46 1.75
N VAL A 34 3.44 9.20 0.48
CA VAL A 34 3.38 10.19 -0.59
C VAL A 34 1.96 10.71 -0.75
N TRP A 35 0.96 9.84 -0.78
CA TRP A 35 -0.44 10.26 -0.89
C TRP A 35 -0.89 11.08 0.33
N VAL A 36 -0.55 10.63 1.55
CA VAL A 36 -0.85 11.38 2.79
C VAL A 36 -0.14 12.74 2.79
N SER A 37 1.08 12.84 2.26
CA SER A 37 1.79 14.12 2.15
C SER A 37 1.14 15.10 1.19
N GLY A 38 0.31 14.63 0.25
CA GLY A 38 -0.51 15.48 -0.60
C GLY A 38 -1.67 16.15 0.15
N TRP A 39 -1.96 15.74 1.39
CA TRP A 39 -3.04 16.33 2.17
C TRP A 39 -2.58 17.65 2.79
N GLN A 40 -3.15 18.75 2.33
CA GLN A 40 -2.83 20.10 2.84
C GLN A 40 -3.05 20.24 4.35
N VAL A 41 -3.95 19.43 4.95
CA VAL A 41 -4.25 19.42 6.39
C VAL A 41 -3.02 19.17 7.26
N LEU A 42 -2.04 18.38 6.77
CA LEU A 42 -0.84 18.05 7.55
C LEU A 42 0.27 19.10 7.42
N GLY A 43 0.13 20.04 6.48
CA GLY A 43 1.12 21.09 6.22
C GLY A 43 2.46 20.57 5.68
N TRP A 44 2.48 19.37 5.07
CA TRP A 44 3.71 18.78 4.53
C TRP A 44 3.93 19.27 3.10
N PRO A 45 5.03 19.98 2.80
CA PRO A 45 5.33 20.37 1.42
C PRO A 45 5.76 19.18 0.55
N ASN A 46 6.30 18.13 1.20
CA ASN A 46 6.81 16.90 0.61
C ASN A 46 6.71 15.78 1.65
N PRO A 47 6.85 14.50 1.25
CA PRO A 47 6.96 13.39 2.19
C PRO A 47 7.98 13.69 3.30
N PRO A 48 7.67 13.39 4.58
CA PRO A 48 8.53 13.73 5.70
C PRO A 48 9.85 12.92 5.73
N LEU A 49 9.91 11.81 4.99
CA LEU A 49 11.13 11.04 4.72
C LEU A 49 11.21 10.81 3.22
N SER A 50 12.41 10.91 2.63
CA SER A 50 12.64 10.47 1.25
C SER A 50 12.61 8.93 1.12
N LEU A 51 12.39 8.44 -0.10
CA LEU A 51 12.39 7.00 -0.38
C LEU A 51 13.74 6.36 -0.05
N VAL A 52 14.84 7.07 -0.32
CA VAL A 52 16.20 6.56 -0.05
C VAL A 52 16.40 6.37 1.45
N SER A 53 15.98 7.34 2.26
CA SER A 53 16.00 7.26 3.71
C SER A 53 15.09 6.17 4.26
N ALA A 54 13.89 6.01 3.68
CA ALA A 54 12.97 4.93 4.02
C ALA A 54 13.57 3.54 3.77
N ILE A 55 14.19 3.33 2.60
CA ILE A 55 14.90 2.09 2.26
C ILE A 55 16.07 1.89 3.24
N GLY A 56 16.87 2.94 3.50
CA GLY A 56 18.00 2.90 4.42
C GLY A 56 17.59 2.47 5.82
N CYS A 57 16.52 3.04 6.39
CA CYS A 57 15.96 2.65 7.68
C CYS A 57 15.58 1.16 7.72
N ALA A 58 14.77 0.72 6.77
CA ALA A 58 14.23 -0.64 6.77
C ALA A 58 15.33 -1.70 6.55
N VAL A 59 16.25 -1.45 5.62
CA VAL A 59 17.39 -2.33 5.33
C VAL A 59 18.36 -2.38 6.50
N ALA A 60 18.69 -1.24 7.12
CA ALA A 60 19.57 -1.23 8.29
C ALA A 60 18.95 -2.01 9.46
N ALA A 61 17.66 -1.82 9.73
CA ALA A 61 16.93 -2.58 10.76
C ALA A 61 16.95 -4.09 10.49
N GLU A 62 16.72 -4.50 9.25
CA GLU A 62 16.76 -5.91 8.84
C GLU A 62 18.16 -6.51 9.00
N VAL A 63 19.18 -5.86 8.43
CA VAL A 63 20.58 -6.31 8.50
C VAL A 63 21.09 -6.40 9.94
N MET A 64 20.83 -5.37 10.77
CA MET A 64 21.26 -5.39 12.17
C MET A 64 20.57 -6.49 12.97
N THR A 65 19.27 -6.71 12.72
CA THR A 65 18.52 -7.79 13.38
C THR A 65 19.05 -9.15 12.95
N ARG A 66 19.21 -9.38 11.64
CA ARG A 66 19.68 -10.65 11.10
C ARG A 66 21.10 -10.99 11.53
N THR A 67 22.00 -10.01 11.53
CA THR A 67 23.38 -10.19 12.00
C THR A 67 23.44 -10.49 13.50
N SER A 68 22.57 -9.86 14.30
CA SER A 68 22.48 -10.15 15.74
C SER A 68 22.02 -11.59 16.03
N LEU A 69 21.04 -12.09 15.24
CA LEU A 69 20.55 -13.46 15.33
C LEU A 69 21.59 -14.47 14.84
N ALA A 70 22.28 -14.19 13.72
CA ALA A 70 23.33 -15.05 13.20
C ALA A 70 24.51 -15.21 14.17
N ARG A 71 24.77 -14.18 15.00
CA ARG A 71 25.78 -14.22 16.07
C ARG A 71 25.27 -14.76 17.40
N ASN A 72 24.04 -15.27 17.46
CA ASN A 72 23.39 -15.77 18.68
C ASN A 72 23.47 -14.77 19.85
N TRP A 73 23.28 -13.48 19.59
CA TRP A 73 23.31 -12.47 20.64
C TRP A 73 22.20 -12.72 21.65
N SER A 74 22.51 -12.56 22.94
CA SER A 74 21.49 -12.60 23.98
C SER A 74 20.50 -11.44 23.79
N LEU A 75 19.23 -11.66 24.18
CA LEU A 75 18.17 -10.66 24.05
C LEU A 75 18.54 -9.32 24.71
N ARG A 76 19.29 -9.37 25.82
CA ARG A 76 19.82 -8.18 26.51
C ARG A 76 20.80 -7.40 25.63
N ARG A 77 21.73 -8.07 24.93
CA ARG A 77 22.67 -7.40 24.02
C ARG A 77 21.96 -6.80 22.81
N VAL A 78 20.98 -7.51 22.23
CA VAL A 78 20.18 -6.97 21.13
C VAL A 78 19.46 -5.69 21.56
N ARG A 79 18.81 -5.69 22.73
CA ARG A 79 18.13 -4.49 23.24
C ARG A 79 19.07 -3.34 23.58
N LEU A 80 20.26 -3.62 24.12
CA LEU A 80 21.23 -2.58 24.50
C LEU A 80 22.05 -2.02 23.33
N VAL A 81 22.19 -2.75 22.23
CA VAL A 81 23.03 -2.33 21.10
C VAL A 81 22.19 -1.99 19.87
N VAL A 82 21.28 -2.88 19.46
CA VAL A 82 20.53 -2.71 18.20
C VAL A 82 19.49 -1.60 18.33
N LEU A 83 18.70 -1.58 19.41
CA LEU A 83 17.66 -0.55 19.56
C LEU A 83 18.22 0.87 19.64
N PRO A 84 19.27 1.17 20.46
CA PRO A 84 19.85 2.50 20.49
C PRO A 84 20.52 2.88 19.17
N ALA A 85 21.16 1.93 18.49
CA ALA A 85 21.77 2.20 17.19
C ALA A 85 20.72 2.52 16.11
N LEU A 86 19.58 1.81 16.08
CA LEU A 86 18.48 2.12 15.16
C LEU A 86 17.78 3.43 15.53
N ALA A 87 17.61 3.73 16.81
CA ALA A 87 17.08 5.02 17.26
C ALA A 87 17.99 6.18 16.86
N PHE A 88 19.31 6.01 17.02
CA PHE A 88 20.31 6.98 16.58
C PHE A 88 20.30 7.15 15.05
N LEU A 89 20.22 6.04 14.30
CA LEU A 89 20.11 6.08 12.84
C LEU A 89 18.87 6.84 12.39
N LEU A 90 17.72 6.58 13.02
CA LEU A 90 16.47 7.31 12.72
C LEU A 90 16.62 8.80 13.03
N ALA A 91 17.15 9.15 14.20
CA ALA A 91 17.39 10.55 14.57
C ALA A 91 18.32 11.25 13.56
N LEU A 92 19.38 10.56 13.12
CA LEU A 92 20.31 11.06 12.11
C LEU A 92 19.63 11.26 10.74
N ILE A 93 18.83 10.28 10.29
CA ILE A 93 18.10 10.36 9.03
C ILE A 93 17.09 11.51 9.05
N VAL A 94 16.30 11.62 10.12
CA VAL A 94 15.34 12.72 10.30
C VAL A 94 16.08 14.06 10.31
N ARG A 95 17.24 14.13 10.97
CA ARG A 95 18.07 15.34 11.01
C ARG A 95 18.61 15.76 9.64
N ILE A 96 18.92 14.79 8.77
CA ILE A 96 19.38 15.02 7.39
C ILE A 96 18.22 15.46 6.49
N GLU A 97 17.05 14.83 6.64
CA GLU A 97 15.87 15.11 5.81
C GLU A 97 15.25 16.49 6.12
N LEU A 98 15.30 16.93 7.39
CA LEU A 98 14.85 18.26 7.81
C LEU A 98 16.00 19.29 7.87
N ARG A 99 17.02 19.17 7.00
CA ARG A 99 18.21 20.02 7.08
C ARG A 99 17.92 21.50 6.76
N ASP A 100 17.02 21.79 5.83
CA ASP A 100 16.57 23.14 5.39
C ASP A 100 17.63 24.27 5.49
N GLY A 101 18.86 24.00 5.04
CA GLY A 101 19.99 24.95 5.07
C GLY A 101 20.83 24.96 6.34
N TYR A 102 20.36 24.43 7.46
CA TYR A 102 21.11 24.35 8.73
C TYR A 102 22.28 23.35 8.66
N ALA A 103 23.40 23.69 9.31
CA ALA A 103 24.49 22.73 9.55
C ALA A 103 24.05 21.68 10.58
N LEU A 104 24.63 20.47 10.58
CA LEU A 104 24.22 19.37 11.49
C LEU A 104 24.27 19.74 12.99
N TRP A 105 25.18 20.64 13.36
CA TRP A 105 25.45 21.08 14.73
C TRP A 105 24.75 22.39 15.10
N ASP A 106 23.97 22.96 14.18
CA ASP A 106 23.31 24.25 14.41
C ASP A 106 22.17 24.10 15.42
N VAL A 107 22.26 24.83 16.53
CA VAL A 107 21.24 24.86 17.58
C VAL A 107 19.94 25.48 17.08
N GLY A 108 20.00 26.40 16.10
CA GLY A 108 18.83 27.02 15.47
C GLY A 108 17.90 26.02 14.79
N TRP A 109 18.40 24.83 14.43
CA TRP A 109 17.58 23.74 13.91
C TRP A 109 16.51 23.27 14.90
N THR A 110 16.76 23.38 16.21
CA THR A 110 15.77 22.96 17.23
C THR A 110 14.53 23.83 17.21
N ALA A 111 14.68 25.15 17.06
CA ALA A 111 13.55 26.06 16.87
C ALA A 111 12.79 25.74 15.58
N TYR A 112 13.52 25.56 14.47
CA TYR A 112 12.92 25.14 13.20
C TYR A 112 12.12 23.83 13.30
N ALA A 113 12.66 22.83 14.01
CA ALA A 113 12.01 21.54 14.20
C ALA A 113 10.73 21.65 15.05
N LEU A 114 10.70 22.57 16.02
CA LEU A 114 9.52 22.88 16.83
C LEU A 114 8.44 23.62 16.01
N ASP A 115 8.84 24.46 15.05
CA ASP A 115 7.90 25.11 14.14
C ASP A 115 7.27 24.11 13.14
N HIS A 116 7.94 22.97 12.89
CA HIS A 116 7.52 21.93 11.94
C HIS A 116 7.20 20.59 12.61
N LEU A 117 6.59 20.63 13.81
CA LEU A 117 6.27 19.44 14.61
C LEU A 117 5.48 18.36 13.87
N THR A 118 4.55 18.72 12.98
CA THR A 118 3.77 17.73 12.22
C THR A 118 4.64 16.93 11.27
N ARG A 119 5.61 17.58 10.60
CA ARG A 119 6.54 16.93 9.66
C ARG A 119 7.56 16.08 10.42
N LEU A 120 8.09 16.61 11.52
CA LEU A 120 8.99 15.87 12.42
C LEU A 120 8.29 14.61 12.98
N GLY A 121 7.06 14.77 13.47
CA GLY A 121 6.24 13.67 13.97
C GLY A 121 5.94 12.63 12.90
N GLY A 122 5.60 13.07 11.68
CA GLY A 122 5.41 12.18 10.53
C GLY A 122 6.67 11.40 10.17
N ALA A 123 7.84 12.05 10.17
CA ALA A 123 9.13 11.41 9.87
C ALA A 123 9.49 10.37 10.94
N LEU A 124 9.34 10.72 12.22
CA LEU A 124 9.60 9.82 13.34
C LEU A 124 8.63 8.64 13.36
N ALA A 125 7.33 8.88 13.15
CA ALA A 125 6.32 7.83 13.15
C ALA A 125 6.52 6.85 11.98
N PHE A 126 6.71 7.37 10.76
CA PHE A 126 6.93 6.53 9.58
C PHE A 126 8.28 5.80 9.66
N GLY A 127 9.34 6.49 10.10
CA GLY A 127 10.64 5.88 10.33
C GLY A 127 10.60 4.77 11.38
N ALA A 128 9.93 4.99 12.52
CA ALA A 128 9.73 3.98 13.54
C ALA A 128 8.93 2.77 13.01
N TYR A 129 7.89 3.01 12.20
CA TYR A 129 7.16 1.95 11.50
C TYR A 129 8.11 1.12 10.61
N LEU A 130 8.95 1.76 9.80
CA LEU A 130 9.90 1.06 8.93
C LEU A 130 10.96 0.28 9.70
N LEU A 131 11.48 0.84 10.80
CA LEU A 131 12.39 0.12 11.69
C LEU A 131 11.73 -1.12 12.29
N TRP A 132 10.50 -0.99 12.78
CA TRP A 132 9.73 -2.12 13.30
C TRP A 132 9.52 -3.19 12.22
N ARG A 133 9.10 -2.81 11.01
CA ARG A 133 8.96 -3.74 9.87
C ARG A 133 10.28 -4.43 9.53
N GLY A 134 11.38 -3.68 9.45
CA GLY A 134 12.70 -4.23 9.19
C GLY A 134 13.15 -5.23 10.26
N ILE A 135 12.88 -4.95 11.54
CA ILE A 135 13.15 -5.89 12.65
C ILE A 135 12.31 -7.17 12.51
N VAL A 136 11.02 -7.07 12.21
CA VAL A 136 10.14 -8.24 12.02
C VAL A 136 10.65 -9.11 10.87
N LEU A 137 10.98 -8.50 9.73
CA LEU A 137 11.52 -9.20 8.57
C LEU A 137 12.89 -9.84 8.84
N GLY A 138 13.76 -9.16 9.60
CA GLY A 138 15.08 -9.68 9.96
C GLY A 138 15.03 -10.87 10.92
N ARG A 139 13.90 -11.12 11.61
CA ARG A 139 13.71 -12.25 12.52
C ARG A 139 13.24 -13.53 11.84
N GLU A 140 12.56 -13.41 10.72
CA GLU A 140 11.91 -14.54 10.07
C GLU A 140 12.81 -15.22 9.04
N ARG A 141 12.62 -16.54 8.88
CA ARG A 141 13.22 -17.27 7.76
C ARG A 141 12.26 -17.15 6.60
N LEU A 142 12.60 -16.31 5.63
CA LEU A 142 11.76 -16.03 4.48
C LEU A 142 11.51 -17.31 3.66
N SER A 143 10.30 -17.85 3.79
CA SER A 143 9.80 -18.92 2.92
C SER A 143 8.88 -18.36 1.83
N PHE A 144 8.53 -19.17 0.85
CA PHE A 144 7.55 -18.79 -0.17
C PHE A 144 6.18 -18.48 0.45
N ASP A 145 5.78 -19.28 1.44
CA ASP A 145 4.52 -19.15 2.15
C ASP A 145 4.42 -17.84 2.96
N ASP A 146 5.56 -17.23 3.30
CA ASP A 146 5.61 -15.92 3.96
C ASP A 146 5.64 -14.76 2.96
N ILE A 147 6.37 -14.90 1.85
CA ILE A 147 6.55 -13.83 0.86
C ILE A 147 5.25 -13.60 0.07
N TYR A 148 4.51 -14.67 -0.26
CA TYR A 148 3.30 -14.57 -1.07
C TYR A 148 2.18 -13.74 -0.40
N PRO A 149 1.78 -14.00 0.87
CA PRO A 149 0.78 -13.19 1.55
C PRO A 149 1.21 -11.73 1.71
N ARG A 150 2.50 -11.46 1.91
CA ARG A 150 3.04 -10.09 2.02
C ARG A 150 2.98 -9.34 0.71
N PHE A 151 3.34 -10.01 -0.39
CA PHE A 151 3.15 -9.46 -1.73
C PHE A 151 1.67 -9.18 -2.00
N LEU A 152 0.77 -10.11 -1.66
CA LEU A 152 -0.66 -9.90 -1.88
C LEU A 152 -1.22 -8.78 -0.99
N PHE A 153 -0.72 -8.62 0.22
CA PHE A 153 -1.07 -7.52 1.12
C PHE A 153 -0.62 -6.16 0.57
N GLY A 154 0.64 -6.03 0.14
CA GLY A 154 1.13 -4.78 -0.45
C GLY A 154 0.43 -4.45 -1.78
N LEU A 155 0.15 -5.45 -2.60
CA LEU A 155 -0.67 -5.30 -3.82
C LEU A 155 -2.07 -4.77 -3.49
N THR A 156 -2.71 -5.36 -2.48
CA THR A 156 -4.02 -4.93 -1.98
C THR A 156 -3.97 -3.49 -1.50
N ALA A 157 -2.97 -3.15 -0.69
CA ALA A 157 -2.77 -1.80 -0.17
C ALA A 157 -2.55 -0.78 -1.30
N LEU A 158 -1.78 -1.12 -2.33
CA LEU A 158 -1.58 -0.27 -3.52
C LEU A 158 -2.85 -0.14 -4.35
N ALA A 159 -3.60 -1.22 -4.55
CA ALA A 159 -4.87 -1.18 -5.26
C ALA A 159 -5.88 -0.26 -4.55
N ILE A 160 -5.99 -0.38 -3.23
CA ILE A 160 -6.81 0.52 -2.41
C ILE A 160 -6.31 1.95 -2.57
N LEU A 161 -5.00 2.19 -2.43
CA LEU A 161 -4.41 3.52 -2.58
C LEU A 161 -4.76 4.16 -3.93
N LEU A 162 -4.70 3.42 -5.03
CA LEU A 162 -5.05 3.92 -6.37
C LEU A 162 -6.54 4.31 -6.46
N VAL A 163 -7.43 3.51 -5.86
CA VAL A 163 -8.86 3.83 -5.79
C VAL A 163 -9.09 5.09 -4.96
N LEU A 164 -8.48 5.16 -3.76
CA LEU A 164 -8.56 6.32 -2.87
C LEU A 164 -8.09 7.59 -3.58
N TRP A 165 -6.94 7.51 -4.26
CA TRP A 165 -6.38 8.63 -5.01
C TRP A 165 -7.33 9.10 -6.12
N GLY A 166 -7.90 8.18 -6.90
CA GLY A 166 -8.87 8.49 -7.93
C GLY A 166 -10.10 9.23 -7.39
N ILE A 167 -10.57 8.86 -6.20
CA ILE A 167 -11.71 9.53 -5.55
C ILE A 167 -11.32 10.90 -5.01
N THR A 168 -10.15 11.03 -4.36
CA THR A 168 -9.76 12.28 -3.69
C THR A 168 -9.37 13.39 -4.66
N SER A 169 -8.78 13.04 -5.80
CA SER A 169 -8.09 14.01 -6.66
C SER A 169 -8.86 14.34 -7.95
N GLY A 170 -10.02 13.71 -8.19
CA GLY A 170 -10.85 13.96 -9.37
C GLY A 170 -10.14 13.65 -10.70
N SER A 171 -10.69 14.13 -11.81
CA SER A 171 -10.17 13.84 -13.16
C SER A 171 -8.81 14.49 -13.45
N SER A 172 -8.55 15.69 -12.91
CA SER A 172 -7.28 16.40 -13.09
C SER A 172 -6.17 15.81 -12.21
N GLY A 173 -6.49 15.46 -10.97
CA GLY A 173 -5.53 14.88 -10.05
C GLY A 173 -5.19 13.42 -10.33
N PHE A 174 -6.04 12.69 -11.07
CA PHE A 174 -5.68 11.37 -11.59
C PHE A 174 -4.44 11.46 -12.49
N ARG A 175 -4.36 12.44 -13.40
CA ARG A 175 -3.20 12.59 -14.30
C ARG A 175 -1.90 12.86 -13.53
N GLN A 176 -1.98 13.58 -12.41
CA GLN A 176 -0.84 13.82 -11.50
C GLN A 176 -0.54 12.60 -10.59
N ALA A 177 -1.57 11.82 -10.23
CA ALA A 177 -1.44 10.53 -9.53
C ALA A 177 -0.75 9.44 -10.34
N TRP A 178 -0.62 9.61 -11.66
CA TRP A 178 0.10 8.65 -12.51
C TRP A 178 1.55 9.04 -12.78
N SER A 179 1.98 10.29 -12.56
CA SER A 179 3.34 10.70 -12.91
C SER A 179 4.39 10.37 -11.83
N THR A 180 4.02 10.38 -10.54
CA THR A 180 4.95 10.11 -9.43
C THR A 180 4.78 8.71 -8.81
N PRO A 181 3.55 8.25 -8.50
CA PRO A 181 3.31 6.94 -7.87
C PRO A 181 3.52 5.72 -8.78
N SER A 182 3.37 5.89 -10.09
CA SER A 182 3.47 4.78 -11.06
C SER A 182 4.84 4.10 -10.99
N LEU A 183 5.91 4.87 -10.79
CA LEU A 183 7.26 4.32 -10.63
C LEU A 183 7.35 3.41 -9.40
N TYR A 184 6.74 3.78 -8.28
CA TYR A 184 6.74 2.95 -7.07
C TYR A 184 5.97 1.65 -7.28
N VAL A 185 4.81 1.71 -7.95
CA VAL A 185 4.01 0.53 -8.28
C VAL A 185 4.79 -0.41 -9.20
N VAL A 186 5.45 0.13 -10.24
CA VAL A 186 6.26 -0.67 -11.17
C VAL A 186 7.43 -1.35 -10.46
N VAL A 187 8.19 -0.60 -9.67
CA VAL A 187 9.31 -1.15 -8.90
C VAL A 187 8.80 -2.18 -7.89
N TYR A 188 7.65 -1.93 -7.25
CA TYR A 188 7.01 -2.86 -6.32
C TYR A 188 6.69 -4.19 -6.99
N PHE A 189 6.00 -4.16 -8.15
CA PHE A 189 5.66 -5.37 -8.90
C PHE A 189 6.91 -6.11 -9.35
N PHE A 190 7.89 -5.40 -9.89
CA PHE A 190 9.13 -5.99 -10.36
C PHE A 190 9.87 -6.71 -9.22
N VAL A 191 10.11 -6.03 -8.10
CA VAL A 191 10.84 -6.58 -6.96
C VAL A 191 10.04 -7.69 -6.28
N GLY A 192 8.71 -7.53 -6.14
CA GLY A 192 7.83 -8.53 -5.53
C GLY A 192 7.76 -9.83 -6.33
N LEU A 193 7.62 -9.75 -7.66
CA LEU A 193 7.65 -10.92 -8.53
C LEU A 193 9.03 -11.59 -8.55
N LEU A 194 10.11 -10.79 -8.51
CA LEU A 194 11.47 -11.32 -8.40
C LEU A 194 11.67 -12.08 -7.08
N ALA A 195 11.19 -11.53 -5.96
CA ALA A 195 11.24 -12.17 -4.65
C ALA A 195 10.47 -13.51 -4.65
N LEU A 196 9.26 -13.54 -5.23
CA LEU A 196 8.46 -14.75 -5.36
C LEU A 196 9.13 -15.80 -6.24
N ALA A 197 9.64 -15.40 -7.40
CA ALA A 197 10.31 -16.32 -8.33
C ALA A 197 11.56 -16.95 -7.70
N LEU A 198 12.38 -16.14 -7.01
CA LEU A 198 13.57 -16.64 -6.29
C LEU A 198 13.19 -17.55 -5.12
N SER A 199 12.13 -17.21 -4.38
CA SER A 199 11.65 -18.04 -3.28
C SER A 199 11.14 -19.40 -3.75
N ASN A 200 10.32 -19.41 -4.80
CA ASN A 200 9.82 -20.65 -5.40
C ASN A 200 10.97 -21.53 -5.92
N ALA A 201 11.96 -20.93 -6.57
CA ALA A 201 13.13 -21.68 -7.05
C ALA A 201 13.98 -22.28 -5.93
N GLN A 202 14.08 -21.58 -4.79
CA GLN A 202 14.74 -22.15 -3.61
C GLN A 202 13.94 -23.31 -3.02
N ALA A 203 12.61 -23.22 -2.98
CA ALA A 203 11.74 -24.30 -2.51
C ALA A 203 11.89 -25.55 -3.39
N ILE A 204 11.83 -25.40 -4.72
CA ILE A 204 12.02 -26.51 -5.68
C ILE A 204 13.42 -27.11 -5.53
N ARG A 205 14.46 -26.27 -5.38
CA ARG A 205 15.83 -26.75 -5.19
C ARG A 205 15.98 -27.57 -3.91
N GLN A 206 15.37 -27.15 -2.80
CA GLN A 206 15.42 -27.91 -1.55
C GLN A 206 14.70 -29.26 -1.67
N GLY A 207 13.57 -29.31 -2.40
CA GLY A 207 12.88 -30.55 -2.71
C GLY A 207 13.72 -31.48 -3.59
N MET A 208 14.39 -30.94 -4.60
CA MET A 208 15.20 -31.72 -5.54
C MET A 208 16.55 -32.17 -4.97
N VAL A 209 17.14 -31.51 -3.97
CA VAL A 209 18.39 -32.00 -3.33
C VAL A 209 18.20 -33.36 -2.63
N ARG A 210 16.96 -33.79 -2.38
CA ARG A 210 16.66 -35.17 -1.95
C ARG A 210 16.77 -36.20 -3.10
N GLY A 211 16.71 -35.78 -4.36
CA GLY A 211 16.94 -36.61 -5.56
C GLY A 211 18.26 -36.25 -6.25
N ARG A 212 19.19 -37.19 -6.38
CA ARG A 212 20.59 -36.93 -6.83
C ARG A 212 20.76 -36.33 -8.23
N GLU A 213 19.72 -36.20 -9.05
CA GLU A 213 19.85 -35.94 -10.50
C GLU A 213 19.61 -34.48 -10.95
N ALA A 214 19.11 -33.58 -10.10
CA ALA A 214 18.72 -32.23 -10.56
C ALA A 214 19.82 -31.15 -10.48
N THR A 215 21.02 -31.49 -10.03
CA THR A 215 22.06 -30.49 -9.69
C THR A 215 22.66 -29.77 -10.90
N GLU A 216 22.53 -30.32 -12.11
CA GLU A 216 23.09 -29.73 -13.34
C GLU A 216 22.17 -28.70 -14.03
N PHE A 217 20.84 -28.83 -13.89
CA PHE A 217 19.88 -27.90 -14.50
C PHE A 217 19.90 -26.50 -13.88
N PHE A 218 20.29 -26.38 -12.61
CA PHE A 218 20.42 -25.10 -11.90
C PHE A 218 21.74 -24.36 -12.20
N HIS A 219 22.33 -24.59 -13.37
CA HIS A 219 23.48 -23.83 -13.85
C HIS A 219 23.11 -22.40 -14.30
N ARG A 220 24.15 -21.57 -14.45
CA ARG A 220 24.19 -20.08 -14.49
C ARG A 220 23.18 -19.35 -15.39
N GLY A 221 22.44 -20.03 -16.27
CA GLY A 221 21.50 -19.43 -17.21
C GLY A 221 20.11 -19.14 -16.64
N TRP A 222 19.69 -19.79 -15.55
CA TRP A 222 18.32 -19.67 -15.06
C TRP A 222 17.98 -18.30 -14.46
N LEU A 223 18.90 -17.68 -13.70
CA LEU A 223 18.65 -16.39 -13.06
C LEU A 223 18.52 -15.22 -14.06
N PRO A 224 19.38 -15.11 -15.09
CA PRO A 224 19.14 -14.19 -16.20
C PRO A 224 17.83 -14.46 -16.95
N LEU A 225 17.44 -15.73 -17.10
CA LEU A 225 16.20 -16.10 -17.78
C LEU A 225 14.98 -15.62 -16.99
N VAL A 226 14.92 -15.89 -15.67
CA VAL A 226 13.82 -15.38 -14.81
C VAL A 226 13.80 -13.87 -14.79
N PHE A 227 14.94 -13.23 -14.62
CA PHE A 227 15.03 -11.77 -14.64
C PHE A 227 14.56 -11.20 -15.98
N GLY A 228 14.98 -11.80 -17.10
CA GLY A 228 14.57 -11.42 -18.45
C GLY A 228 13.07 -11.62 -18.69
N THR A 229 12.50 -12.75 -18.25
CA THR A 229 11.06 -13.01 -18.36
C THR A 229 10.25 -12.03 -17.51
N LEU A 230 10.66 -11.77 -16.27
CA LEU A 230 9.98 -10.80 -15.41
C LEU A 230 10.07 -9.39 -15.98
N LEU A 231 11.24 -8.98 -16.48
CA LEU A 231 11.42 -7.70 -17.14
C LEU A 231 10.53 -7.60 -18.38
N ALA A 232 10.48 -8.64 -19.22
CA ALA A 232 9.61 -8.67 -20.40
C ALA A 232 8.13 -8.56 -20.02
N ILE A 233 7.67 -9.29 -18.99
CA ILE A 233 6.28 -9.20 -18.50
C ILE A 233 5.98 -7.78 -18.02
N VAL A 234 6.87 -7.15 -17.26
CA VAL A 234 6.68 -5.78 -16.76
C VAL A 234 6.68 -4.77 -17.91
N VAL A 235 7.57 -4.89 -18.89
CA VAL A 235 7.60 -4.02 -20.08
C VAL A 235 6.34 -4.17 -20.91
N VAL A 236 5.87 -5.41 -21.12
CA VAL A 236 4.61 -5.68 -21.83
C VAL A 236 3.42 -5.11 -21.05
N ALA A 237 3.36 -5.33 -19.73
CA ALA A 237 2.31 -4.78 -18.89
C ALA A 237 2.29 -3.24 -18.92
N LEU A 238 3.47 -2.60 -18.90
CA LEU A 238 3.62 -1.15 -19.06
C LEU A 238 3.20 -0.66 -20.44
N GLY A 239 3.59 -1.37 -21.50
CA GLY A 239 3.19 -1.03 -22.86
C GLY A 239 1.68 -1.12 -23.04
N ILE A 240 1.07 -2.20 -22.53
CA ILE A 240 -0.38 -2.38 -22.48
C ILE A 240 -1.01 -1.23 -21.69
N ALA A 241 -0.54 -0.97 -20.47
CA ALA A 241 -1.06 0.11 -19.63
C ALA A 241 -0.94 1.50 -20.29
N SER A 242 0.11 1.76 -21.06
CA SER A 242 0.27 3.01 -21.82
C SER A 242 -0.65 3.09 -23.04
N ALA A 243 -0.95 1.94 -23.67
CA ALA A 243 -1.79 1.84 -24.84
C ALA A 243 -3.28 1.98 -24.48
N PHE A 244 -3.66 1.55 -23.28
CA PHE A 244 -4.94 1.91 -22.68
C PHE A 244 -4.92 3.41 -22.36
N SER A 245 -5.51 4.24 -23.24
CA SER A 245 -5.54 5.69 -23.04
C SER A 245 -6.20 6.04 -21.71
N PHE A 246 -5.77 7.15 -21.11
CA PHE A 246 -6.42 7.72 -19.91
C PHE A 246 -7.93 7.89 -20.07
N ASP A 247 -8.41 7.99 -21.32
CA ASP A 247 -9.83 8.09 -21.64
C ASP A 247 -10.59 6.80 -21.36
N LEU A 248 -9.99 5.62 -21.54
CA LEU A 248 -10.63 4.33 -21.22
C LEU A 248 -10.84 4.16 -19.72
N VAL A 249 -9.86 4.53 -18.90
CA VAL A 249 -9.99 4.50 -17.44
C VAL A 249 -10.99 5.56 -16.98
N ALA A 250 -10.97 6.76 -17.56
CA ALA A 250 -11.97 7.78 -17.29
C ALA A 250 -13.39 7.31 -17.67
N LEU A 251 -13.55 6.64 -18.81
CA LEU A 251 -14.81 6.02 -19.26
C LEU A 251 -15.28 4.90 -18.32
N LEU A 252 -14.37 4.06 -17.83
CA LEU A 252 -14.67 2.99 -16.87
C LEU A 252 -15.08 3.52 -15.51
N LEU A 253 -14.45 4.61 -15.06
CA LEU A 253 -14.76 5.24 -13.77
C LEU A 253 -15.95 6.19 -13.84
N GLN A 254 -16.34 6.65 -15.03
CA GLN A 254 -17.50 7.53 -15.22
C GLN A 254 -18.80 6.95 -14.64
N PRO A 255 -19.22 5.70 -14.93
CA PRO A 255 -20.42 5.13 -14.32
C PRO A 255 -20.28 4.97 -12.81
N LEU A 256 -19.09 4.69 -12.30
CA LEU A 256 -18.84 4.62 -10.86
C LEU A 256 -19.03 6.00 -10.20
N ASN A 257 -18.58 7.06 -10.87
CA ASN A 257 -18.76 8.44 -10.41
C ASN A 257 -20.25 8.85 -10.45
N VAL A 258 -21.00 8.40 -11.45
CA VAL A 258 -22.46 8.59 -11.51
C VAL A 258 -23.14 7.91 -10.34
N VAL A 259 -22.79 6.65 -10.04
CA VAL A 259 -23.33 5.90 -8.90
C VAL A 259 -22.95 6.57 -7.56
N ALA A 260 -21.71 7.02 -7.42
CA ALA A 260 -21.24 7.75 -6.24
C ALA A 260 -22.03 9.05 -6.04
N ASN A 261 -22.25 9.84 -7.11
CA ASN A 261 -23.08 11.03 -7.05
C ASN A 261 -24.53 10.70 -6.70
N TRP A 262 -25.09 9.63 -7.27
CA TRP A 262 -26.45 9.19 -6.95
C TRP A 262 -26.60 8.78 -5.49
N LEU A 263 -25.66 8.01 -4.95
CA LEU A 263 -25.62 7.63 -3.54
C LEU A 263 -25.48 8.85 -2.64
N LEU A 264 -24.65 9.82 -3.03
CA LEU A 264 -24.45 11.05 -2.28
C LEU A 264 -25.73 11.90 -2.27
N ILE A 265 -26.40 12.05 -3.41
CA ILE A 265 -27.71 12.71 -3.52
C ILE A 265 -28.73 11.97 -2.65
N ALA A 266 -28.84 10.65 -2.78
CA ALA A 266 -29.77 9.85 -2.00
C ALA A 266 -29.53 9.99 -0.49
N PHE A 267 -28.26 10.02 -0.05
CA PHE A 267 -27.90 10.28 1.33
C PHE A 267 -28.28 11.70 1.76
N LEU A 268 -27.96 12.70 0.94
CA LEU A 268 -28.20 14.10 1.26
C LEU A 268 -29.71 14.38 1.44
N TYR A 269 -30.54 13.91 0.52
CA TYR A 269 -31.98 14.11 0.57
C TYR A 269 -32.70 13.13 1.50
N GLY A 270 -32.23 11.88 1.57
CA GLY A 270 -32.89 10.83 2.34
C GLY A 270 -32.56 10.86 3.84
N ILE A 271 -31.35 11.29 4.20
CA ILE A 271 -30.86 11.25 5.60
C ILE A 271 -30.49 12.65 6.08
N ALA A 272 -29.63 13.37 5.36
CA ALA A 272 -29.10 14.64 5.86
C ALA A 272 -30.17 15.75 5.94
N LEU A 273 -31.08 15.83 4.96
CA LEU A 273 -32.17 16.79 4.93
C LEU A 273 -33.15 16.61 6.09
N PRO A 274 -33.75 15.41 6.33
CA PRO A 274 -34.64 15.24 7.48
C PRO A 274 -33.93 15.47 8.81
N LEU A 275 -32.66 15.06 8.94
CA LEU A 275 -31.87 15.32 10.13
C LEU A 275 -31.60 16.82 10.34
N GLY A 276 -31.31 17.55 9.27
CA GLY A 276 -31.12 19.00 9.28
C GLY A 276 -32.39 19.75 9.66
N VAL A 277 -33.55 19.30 9.19
CA VAL A 277 -34.86 19.83 9.60
C VAL A 277 -35.12 19.58 11.09
N LEU A 278 -34.84 18.36 11.57
CA LEU A 278 -34.96 18.04 13.01
C LEU A 278 -34.04 18.93 13.86
N ALA A 279 -32.80 19.15 13.43
CA ALA A 279 -31.87 20.05 14.11
C ALA A 279 -32.37 21.50 14.11
N ALA A 280 -32.91 22.00 12.98
CA ALA A 280 -33.47 23.35 12.91
C ALA A 280 -34.68 23.53 13.83
N ILE A 281 -35.58 22.54 13.91
CA ILE A 281 -36.71 22.53 14.85
C ILE A 281 -36.18 22.56 16.29
N LEU A 282 -35.18 21.75 16.62
CA LEU A 282 -34.59 21.71 17.96
C LEU A 282 -33.98 23.06 18.35
N VAL A 283 -33.23 23.70 17.44
CA VAL A 283 -32.64 25.04 17.65
C VAL A 283 -33.73 26.09 17.84
N TYR A 284 -34.83 26.01 17.08
CA TYR A 284 -35.98 26.90 17.25
C TYR A 284 -36.62 26.73 18.63
N VAL A 285 -36.85 25.50 19.07
CA VAL A 285 -37.40 25.20 20.41
C VAL A 285 -36.47 25.73 21.51
N LEU A 286 -35.16 25.52 21.38
CA LEU A 286 -34.15 26.06 22.30
C LEU A 286 -34.17 27.60 22.34
N ARG A 287 -34.23 28.26 21.18
CA ARG A 287 -34.33 29.73 21.11
C ARG A 287 -35.62 30.26 21.73
N PHE A 288 -36.74 29.55 21.52
CA PHE A 288 -38.02 29.88 22.13
C PHE A 288 -37.99 29.76 23.66
N LEU A 289 -37.35 28.71 24.19
CA LEU A 289 -37.13 28.55 25.63
C LEU A 289 -36.23 29.65 26.21
N VAL A 290 -35.20 30.08 25.47
CA VAL A 290 -34.33 31.19 25.87
C VAL A 290 -35.07 32.54 25.81
N SER A 291 -35.93 32.77 24.82
CA SER A 291 -36.71 34.00 24.71
C SER A 291 -37.82 34.13 25.76
N LEU A 292 -38.27 33.01 26.36
CA LEU A 292 -39.13 33.03 27.54
C LEU A 292 -38.41 33.59 28.79
N ILE A 293 -37.08 33.45 28.86
CA ILE A 293 -36.25 33.93 29.96
C ILE A 293 -35.74 35.35 29.67
N SER A 294 -35.40 35.64 28.41
CA SER A 294 -34.87 36.94 27.96
C SER A 294 -35.99 37.81 27.40
N ARG A 295 -36.54 38.73 28.20
CA ARG A 295 -37.56 39.69 27.76
C ARG A 295 -37.04 40.52 26.57
N GLY A 296 -37.60 40.31 25.38
CA GLY A 296 -37.77 41.42 24.43
C GLY A 296 -37.43 41.24 22.95
N ARG A 297 -37.12 40.05 22.42
CA ARG A 297 -37.06 39.88 20.95
C ARG A 297 -37.78 38.59 20.49
N PRO A 298 -38.75 38.69 19.57
CA PRO A 298 -39.36 37.50 18.98
C PRO A 298 -38.29 36.70 18.20
N PRO A 299 -38.36 35.35 18.23
CA PRO A 299 -37.42 34.52 17.48
C PRO A 299 -37.56 34.78 15.98
N GLU A 300 -36.43 34.90 15.28
CA GLU A 300 -36.39 34.97 13.82
C GLU A 300 -37.09 33.74 13.19
N PRO A 301 -37.76 33.91 12.03
CA PRO A 301 -38.41 32.81 11.33
C PRO A 301 -37.43 31.70 10.97
N ILE A 302 -37.91 30.44 10.97
CA ILE A 302 -37.13 29.28 10.54
C ILE A 302 -36.82 29.44 9.06
N THR A 303 -35.57 29.76 8.72
CA THR A 303 -35.06 29.61 7.36
C THR A 303 -34.72 28.13 7.16
N PRO A 304 -35.40 27.41 6.24
CA PRO A 304 -35.02 26.04 5.94
C PRO A 304 -33.56 26.01 5.46
N PRO A 305 -32.77 24.99 5.83
CA PRO A 305 -31.40 24.85 5.36
C PRO A 305 -31.40 24.83 3.82
N ASP A 306 -30.77 25.84 3.21
CA ASP A 306 -30.67 25.93 1.76
C ASP A 306 -29.56 24.99 1.27
N PHE A 307 -29.98 23.84 0.72
CA PHE A 307 -29.06 22.86 0.13
C PHE A 307 -28.72 23.17 -1.34
N SER A 308 -29.22 24.27 -1.90
CA SER A 308 -28.92 24.66 -3.29
C SER A 308 -27.41 24.90 -3.48
N ASP A 309 -26.72 25.39 -2.45
CA ASP A 309 -25.27 25.57 -2.49
C ASP A 309 -24.51 24.25 -2.40
N TRP A 310 -25.06 23.23 -1.73
CA TRP A 310 -24.49 21.87 -1.71
C TRP A 310 -24.56 21.21 -3.08
N ARG A 311 -25.65 21.46 -3.81
CA ARG A 311 -25.79 21.02 -5.19
C ARG A 311 -24.77 21.71 -6.11
N LYS A 312 -24.60 23.04 -5.98
CA LYS A 312 -23.58 23.79 -6.74
C LYS A 312 -22.16 23.29 -6.46
N ALA A 313 -21.85 22.96 -5.20
CA ALA A 313 -20.57 22.39 -4.79
C ALA A 313 -20.28 21.02 -5.43
N LEU A 314 -21.32 20.19 -5.56
CA LEU A 314 -21.24 18.86 -6.19
C LEU A 314 -21.12 18.94 -7.72
N GLU A 315 -21.70 19.98 -8.33
CA GLU A 315 -21.59 20.30 -9.75
C GLU A 315 -20.27 21.02 -10.11
N GLY A 316 -19.37 21.22 -9.14
CA GLY A 316 -18.04 21.80 -9.34
C GLY A 316 -18.00 23.33 -9.37
N GLN A 317 -19.08 24.00 -8.99
CA GLN A 317 -19.13 25.46 -8.83
C GLN A 317 -18.76 25.84 -7.40
N GLN A 318 -18.01 26.95 -7.22
CA GLN A 318 -17.57 27.39 -5.89
C GLN A 318 -18.77 27.79 -5.01
N PRO A 319 -19.08 27.05 -3.93
CA PRO A 319 -20.19 27.39 -3.05
C PRO A 319 -19.78 28.54 -2.12
N ARG A 320 -20.62 29.58 -2.03
CA ARG A 320 -20.50 30.63 -1.01
C ARG A 320 -21.24 30.17 0.26
N GLY A 321 -20.54 29.52 1.20
CA GLY A 321 -21.07 29.38 2.58
C GLY A 321 -21.08 27.98 3.19
N ILE A 322 -20.60 26.95 2.50
CA ILE A 322 -20.49 25.60 3.10
C ILE A 322 -19.19 25.53 3.91
N PRO A 323 -19.21 25.08 5.19
CA PRO A 323 -17.99 24.71 5.89
C PRO A 323 -17.34 23.56 5.12
N LEU A 324 -16.19 23.82 4.50
CA LEU A 324 -15.44 22.84 3.70
C LEU A 324 -15.29 21.49 4.42
N ASP A 325 -15.22 21.53 5.76
CA ASP A 325 -15.02 20.40 6.66
C ASP A 325 -16.08 19.31 6.50
N LEU A 326 -17.37 19.65 6.33
CA LEU A 326 -18.44 18.64 6.24
C LEU A 326 -18.44 17.89 4.90
N VAL A 327 -18.17 18.59 3.79
CA VAL A 327 -18.02 17.97 2.46
C VAL A 327 -16.82 17.01 2.48
N VAL A 328 -15.75 17.41 3.15
CA VAL A 328 -14.54 16.61 3.31
C VAL A 328 -14.83 15.36 4.15
N ILE A 329 -15.47 15.50 5.33
CA ILE A 329 -15.85 14.37 6.19
C ILE A 329 -16.73 13.35 5.43
N PHE A 330 -17.71 13.83 4.67
CA PHE A 330 -18.60 12.95 3.93
C PHE A 330 -17.87 12.18 2.82
N LYS A 331 -17.02 12.87 2.04
CA LYS A 331 -16.15 12.23 1.05
C LYS A 331 -15.29 11.14 1.69
N TRP A 332 -14.66 11.43 2.83
CA TRP A 332 -13.83 10.46 3.55
C TRP A 332 -14.63 9.26 4.06
N THR A 333 -15.88 9.45 4.47
CA THR A 333 -16.76 8.36 4.91
C THR A 333 -17.08 7.40 3.76
N LEU A 334 -17.44 7.94 2.59
CA LEU A 334 -17.71 7.14 1.39
C LEU A 334 -16.46 6.39 0.92
N VAL A 335 -15.32 7.09 0.92
CA VAL A 335 -14.00 6.55 0.60
C VAL A 335 -13.63 5.40 1.54
N ALA A 336 -13.82 5.57 2.84
CA ALA A 336 -13.59 4.52 3.85
C ALA A 336 -14.50 3.31 3.64
N LEU A 337 -15.75 3.52 3.23
CA LEU A 337 -16.72 2.45 2.96
C LEU A 337 -16.32 1.64 1.72
N VAL A 338 -15.92 2.30 0.63
CA VAL A 338 -15.42 1.62 -0.58
C VAL A 338 -14.13 0.86 -0.28
N ALA A 339 -13.18 1.47 0.42
CA ALA A 339 -11.95 0.81 0.84
C ALA A 339 -12.25 -0.42 1.71
N SER A 340 -13.18 -0.30 2.66
CA SER A 340 -13.61 -1.42 3.51
C SER A 340 -14.26 -2.55 2.70
N ALA A 341 -15.06 -2.23 1.68
CA ALA A 341 -15.66 -3.23 0.80
C ALA A 341 -14.59 -3.96 -0.03
N VAL A 342 -13.60 -3.25 -0.57
CA VAL A 342 -12.46 -3.85 -1.29
C VAL A 342 -11.64 -4.74 -0.36
N VAL A 343 -11.28 -4.25 0.83
CA VAL A 343 -10.58 -5.04 1.86
C VAL A 343 -11.40 -6.28 2.22
N PHE A 344 -12.71 -6.15 2.41
CA PHE A 344 -13.59 -7.26 2.73
C PHE A 344 -13.62 -8.32 1.62
N LEU A 345 -13.75 -7.91 0.36
CA LEU A 345 -13.73 -8.83 -0.79
C LEU A 345 -12.39 -9.56 -0.91
N LEU A 346 -11.29 -8.84 -0.74
CA LEU A 346 -9.94 -9.40 -0.81
C LEU A 346 -9.65 -10.32 0.37
N ALA A 347 -9.97 -9.89 1.60
CA ALA A 347 -9.88 -10.73 2.79
C ALA A 347 -10.74 -11.98 2.63
N ARG A 348 -11.96 -11.87 2.11
CA ARG A 348 -12.83 -13.03 1.83
C ARG A 348 -12.24 -13.96 0.78
N ALA A 349 -11.63 -13.43 -0.28
CA ALA A 349 -10.95 -14.23 -1.30
C ALA A 349 -9.73 -14.97 -0.71
N LEU A 350 -8.95 -14.29 0.13
CA LEU A 350 -7.80 -14.83 0.86
C LEU A 350 -8.21 -15.91 1.87
N PHE A 351 -9.19 -15.63 2.73
CA PHE A 351 -9.67 -16.57 3.75
C PHE A 351 -10.35 -17.80 3.15
N ARG A 352 -10.99 -17.66 1.98
CA ARG A 352 -11.55 -18.80 1.24
C ARG A 352 -10.46 -19.75 0.74
N TYR A 353 -9.28 -19.22 0.42
CA TYR A 353 -8.12 -20.03 0.03
C TYR A 353 -7.44 -20.66 1.25
N TRP A 354 -7.39 -19.95 2.39
CA TRP A 354 -6.74 -20.41 3.62
C TRP A 354 -7.54 -21.46 4.40
N ARG A 355 -8.88 -21.48 4.32
CA ARG A 355 -9.70 -22.54 4.96
C ARG A 355 -9.63 -23.91 4.25
N GLY A 356 -8.76 -24.06 3.24
CA GLY A 356 -8.65 -25.27 2.43
C GLY A 356 -7.72 -26.38 2.93
N LYS A 357 -6.99 -26.22 4.05
CA LYS A 357 -6.18 -27.31 4.62
C LYS A 357 -6.31 -27.37 6.14
N PRO A 358 -7.30 -28.09 6.69
CA PRO A 358 -7.08 -28.77 7.95
C PRO A 358 -5.96 -29.79 7.71
N GLU A 359 -4.82 -29.60 8.38
CA GLU A 359 -3.83 -30.65 8.62
C GLU A 359 -4.54 -31.81 9.32
N LYS A 360 -5.14 -32.71 8.53
CA LYS A 360 -5.20 -34.10 8.94
C LYS A 360 -3.84 -34.67 8.62
N GLU A 361 -3.18 -35.19 9.64
CA GLU A 361 -2.13 -36.20 9.55
C GLU A 361 -2.67 -37.36 8.70
N ILE A 362 -2.63 -37.20 7.38
CA ILE A 362 -2.74 -38.29 6.43
C ILE A 362 -1.31 -38.55 6.05
N GLU A 363 -0.86 -39.75 6.37
CA GLU A 363 0.32 -40.40 5.84
C GLU A 363 0.29 -40.23 4.30
N GLU A 364 0.92 -39.17 3.80
CA GLU A 364 1.00 -38.89 2.37
C GLU A 364 1.95 -39.92 1.74
N VAL A 365 1.37 -41.06 1.36
CA VAL A 365 1.81 -41.82 0.21
C VAL A 365 1.93 -40.82 -0.94
N ASN A 366 3.19 -40.52 -1.27
CA ASN A 366 3.57 -39.67 -2.39
C ASN A 366 3.17 -40.37 -3.71
N GLU A 367 1.90 -40.28 -4.09
CA GLU A 367 1.53 -40.37 -5.49
C GLU A 367 1.72 -38.99 -6.12
N SER A 368 2.93 -38.86 -6.66
CA SER A 368 3.37 -37.89 -7.66
C SER A 368 2.31 -37.74 -8.78
N LEU A 369 1.29 -36.92 -8.54
CA LEU A 369 0.42 -36.36 -9.57
C LEU A 369 1.12 -35.15 -10.18
N TRP A 370 1.96 -35.48 -11.16
CA TRP A 370 2.59 -34.59 -12.11
C TRP A 370 1.50 -33.89 -12.96
N ALA A 371 0.89 -32.84 -12.40
CA ALA A 371 -0.21 -32.05 -12.98
C ALA A 371 0.20 -31.15 -14.16
N TRP A 372 1.32 -31.45 -14.82
CA TRP A 372 1.80 -30.69 -15.97
C TRP A 372 1.26 -31.22 -17.31
N GLU A 373 1.08 -32.54 -17.42
CA GLU A 373 0.47 -33.14 -18.61
C GLU A 373 -1.05 -32.93 -18.65
N THR A 374 -1.74 -33.01 -17.51
CA THR A 374 -3.16 -32.65 -17.42
C THR A 374 -3.39 -31.18 -17.71
N PHE A 375 -2.55 -30.28 -17.19
CA PHE A 375 -2.64 -28.84 -17.49
C PHE A 375 -2.41 -28.51 -18.97
N LYS A 376 -1.42 -29.15 -19.63
CA LYS A 376 -1.22 -28.99 -21.08
C LYS A 376 -2.41 -29.48 -21.89
N THR A 377 -3.02 -30.58 -21.47
CA THR A 377 -4.16 -31.17 -22.16
C THR A 377 -5.38 -30.25 -22.04
N ASP A 378 -5.68 -29.76 -20.84
CA ASP A 378 -6.79 -28.82 -20.61
C ASP A 378 -6.59 -27.47 -21.33
N LEU A 379 -5.36 -26.94 -21.35
CA LEU A 379 -5.04 -25.69 -22.05
C LEU A 379 -5.18 -25.84 -23.57
N ARG A 380 -4.75 -26.99 -24.11
CA ARG A 380 -4.88 -27.31 -25.54
C ARG A 380 -6.35 -27.43 -25.92
N ASP A 381 -7.16 -28.13 -25.12
CA ASP A 381 -8.58 -28.32 -25.40
C ASP A 381 -9.36 -27.00 -25.28
N PHE A 382 -9.01 -26.15 -24.31
CA PHE A 382 -9.53 -24.79 -24.21
C PHE A 382 -9.20 -23.93 -25.44
N LEU A 383 -7.93 -23.96 -25.91
CA LEU A 383 -7.50 -23.22 -27.10
C LEU A 383 -8.19 -23.72 -28.38
N ILE A 384 -8.35 -25.03 -28.53
CA ILE A 384 -9.08 -25.62 -29.67
C ILE A 384 -10.57 -25.23 -29.63
N GLY A 385 -11.19 -25.24 -28.44
CA GLY A 385 -12.57 -24.79 -28.25
C GLY A 385 -12.76 -23.31 -28.57
N PHE A 386 -11.79 -22.46 -28.18
CA PHE A 386 -11.80 -21.03 -28.44
C PHE A 386 -11.61 -20.72 -29.94
N LEU A 387 -10.66 -21.38 -30.60
CA LEU A 387 -10.43 -21.25 -32.04
C LEU A 387 -11.61 -21.75 -32.89
N ARG A 388 -12.33 -22.78 -32.44
CA ARG A 388 -13.55 -23.26 -33.11
C ARG A 388 -14.71 -22.28 -33.01
N ARG A 389 -14.76 -21.43 -31.96
CA ARG A 389 -15.78 -20.37 -31.82
C ARG A 389 -15.56 -19.18 -32.76
N PHE A 390 -14.33 -18.93 -33.18
CA PHE A 390 -14.00 -17.86 -34.16
C PHE A 390 -14.09 -18.31 -35.61
N LYS A 391 -14.28 -19.60 -35.88
CA LYS A 391 -14.41 -20.19 -37.22
C LYS A 391 -15.86 -20.49 -37.63
N ARG A 392 -16.84 -19.94 -36.89
CA ARG A 392 -18.26 -19.96 -37.25
C ARG A 392 -18.73 -18.58 -37.65
#